data_AF-A0AAW3WEL1-F1
#
_entry.id   AF-A0AAW3WEL1-F1
#
_cell.length_a   1.000
_cell.length_b   1.000
_cell.length_c   1.000
_cell.angle_alpha   90.00
_cell.angle_beta   90.00
_cell.angle_gamma   90.00
#
_symmetry.space_group_name_H-M   'P 1'
#
loop_
_entity.id
_entity.type
_entity.pdbx_description
1 polymer ?
#
loop_
_entity_poly.entity_id
_entity_poly.type
_entity_poly.pdbx_seq_one_letter_code
_entity_poly.pdbx_strand_id
1 'polypeptide(L)'
;MYIEEDFGKYEIKQILCSFFRKDGRCEIKACKPESCKRYRFTDRPESIISLINIIESTSVCYVVFEMIEILKKEYGFKRRK
;
A
#
# COMPACT_ATOMS: atom_id res chain seq x y z
N MET A 1 -11.19 9.50 13.34
CA MET A 1 -10.00 10.36 13.50
C MET A 1 -10.18 11.11 14.78
N TYR A 2 -9.27 10.95 15.72
CA TYR A 2 -9.26 11.70 16.98
C TYR A 2 -7.83 12.12 17.28
N ILE A 3 -7.68 13.17 18.08
CA ILE A 3 -6.38 13.73 18.45
C ILE A 3 -6.07 13.21 19.85
N GLU A 4 -4.89 12.60 20.02
CA GLU A 4 -4.36 12.25 21.33
C GLU A 4 -3.21 13.21 21.65
N GLU A 5 -3.16 13.67 22.90
CA GLU A 5 -2.03 14.43 23.43
C GLU A 5 -1.07 13.47 24.14
N ASP A 6 0.17 13.42 23.70
CA ASP A 6 1.25 12.67 24.32
C ASP A 6 2.41 13.63 24.61
N PHE A 7 2.67 13.90 25.91
CA PHE A 7 3.70 14.83 26.39
C PHE A 7 3.70 16.22 25.70
N GLY A 8 2.52 16.83 25.53
CA GLY A 8 2.38 18.15 24.91
C GLY A 8 2.50 18.15 23.37
N LYS A 9 2.59 16.97 22.74
CA LYS A 9 2.48 16.81 21.29
C LYS A 9 1.11 16.25 20.95
N TYR A 10 0.42 16.90 20.02
CA TYR A 10 -0.86 16.46 19.50
C TYR A 10 -0.63 15.56 18.28
N GLU A 11 -0.90 14.28 18.42
CA GLU A 11 -0.84 13.33 17.30
C GLU A 11 -2.23 13.04 16.77
N ILE A 12 -2.37 13.16 15.44
CA ILE A 12 -3.59 12.73 14.75
C ILE A 12 -3.51 11.21 14.58
N LYS A 13 -4.29 10.48 15.38
CA LYS A 13 -4.49 9.05 15.13
C LYS A 13 -5.56 8.85 14.07
N GLN A 14 -5.10 8.61 12.85
CA GLN A 14 -5.96 8.17 11.76
C GLN A 14 -6.20 6.66 11.87
N ILE A 15 -7.42 6.29 12.25
CA ILE A 15 -7.91 4.93 12.08
C ILE A 15 -8.14 4.71 10.58
N LEU A 16 -7.39 3.79 9.98
CA LEU A 16 -7.46 3.45 8.54
C LEU A 16 -8.88 3.05 8.09
N CYS A 17 -9.65 2.41 8.98
CA CYS A 17 -11.08 2.15 8.84
C CYS A 17 -11.65 1.70 10.20
N SER A 18 -12.76 2.28 10.64
CA SER A 18 -13.37 1.96 11.95
C SER A 18 -13.82 0.50 12.09
N PHE A 19 -13.98 -0.20 10.97
CA PHE A 19 -14.36 -1.62 10.93
C PHE A 19 -13.16 -2.56 10.79
N PHE A 20 -11.93 -2.03 10.77
CA PHE A 20 -10.71 -2.82 10.61
C PHE A 20 -10.19 -3.23 11.98
N ARG A 21 -10.22 -4.53 12.26
CA ARG A 21 -9.74 -5.10 13.52
C ARG A 21 -8.22 -5.29 13.49
N LYS A 22 -7.61 -5.41 14.68
CA LYS A 22 -6.16 -5.60 14.86
C LYS A 22 -5.62 -6.88 14.18
N ASP A 23 -6.48 -7.86 13.95
CA ASP A 23 -6.18 -9.12 13.26
C ASP A 23 -6.28 -9.01 11.71
N GLY A 24 -6.46 -7.80 11.18
CA GLY A 24 -6.55 -7.54 9.74
C GLY A 24 -7.90 -7.89 9.11
N ARG A 25 -8.91 -8.24 9.92
CA ARG A 25 -10.26 -8.58 9.41
C ARG A 25 -11.20 -7.38 9.47
N CYS A 26 -12.13 -7.33 8.52
CA CYS A 26 -13.22 -6.36 8.52
C CYS A 26 -14.40 -6.90 9.33
N GLU A 27 -14.87 -6.12 10.30
CA GLU A 27 -15.99 -6.48 11.19
C GLU A 27 -17.32 -6.60 10.44
N ILE A 28 -17.54 -5.76 9.42
CA ILE A 28 -18.78 -5.72 8.63
C ILE A 28 -18.73 -6.60 7.37
N LYS A 29 -18.13 -7.80 7.45
CA LYS A 29 -17.96 -8.70 6.28
C LYS A 29 -19.26 -8.91 5.49
N ALA A 30 -20.39 -9.09 6.16
CA ALA A 30 -21.69 -9.34 5.53
C ALA A 30 -22.26 -8.11 4.80
N CYS A 31 -22.01 -6.91 5.33
CA CYS A 31 -22.53 -5.64 4.80
C CYS A 31 -21.42 -4.79 4.17
N LYS A 32 -20.39 -5.43 3.60
CA LYS A 32 -19.22 -4.73 3.07
C LYS A 32 -19.67 -3.89 1.86
N PRO A 33 -19.46 -2.56 1.87
CA PRO A 33 -19.78 -1.73 0.73
C PRO A 33 -18.90 -2.13 -0.47
N GLU A 34 -19.40 -1.88 -1.68
CA GLU A 34 -18.75 -2.32 -2.91
C GLU A 34 -17.31 -1.80 -3.05
N SER A 35 -17.08 -0.55 -2.62
CA SER A 35 -15.75 0.06 -2.53
C SER A 35 -14.78 -0.74 -1.65
N CYS A 36 -15.25 -1.27 -0.52
CA CYS A 36 -14.43 -2.08 0.37
C CYS A 36 -14.23 -3.51 -0.15
N LYS A 37 -15.15 -4.07 -0.96
CA LYS A 37 -14.93 -5.38 -1.61
C LYS A 37 -13.79 -5.32 -2.61
N ARG A 38 -13.71 -4.24 -3.38
CA ARG A 38 -12.62 -3.97 -4.33
C ARG A 38 -11.34 -3.44 -3.66
N TYR A 39 -11.25 -3.44 -2.33
CA TYR A 39 -10.09 -2.95 -1.60
C TYR A 39 -8.80 -3.67 -2.02
N ARG A 40 -7.71 -2.89 -2.09
CA ARG A 40 -6.46 -3.07 -2.86
C ARG A 40 -6.53 -2.60 -4.31
N PHE A 41 -7.73 -2.49 -4.90
CA PHE A 41 -8.03 -1.83 -6.17
C PHE A 41 -7.07 -2.17 -7.31
N THR A 42 -6.57 -3.40 -7.34
CA THR A 42 -5.53 -3.85 -8.29
C THR A 42 -6.05 -4.02 -9.71
N ASP A 43 -7.37 -3.97 -9.88
CA ASP A 43 -8.11 -4.08 -11.14
C ASP A 43 -8.32 -2.70 -11.82
N ARG A 44 -7.85 -1.62 -11.19
CA ARG A 44 -7.95 -0.26 -11.74
C ARG A 44 -6.87 -0.02 -12.80
N PRO A 45 -7.21 0.57 -13.95
CA PRO A 45 -6.22 0.85 -14.99
C PRO A 45 -5.12 1.80 -14.49
N GLU A 46 -5.43 2.71 -13.58
CA GLU A 46 -4.46 3.63 -12.97
C GLU A 46 -3.40 2.88 -12.14
N SER A 47 -3.70 1.68 -11.64
CA SER A 47 -2.71 0.86 -10.93
C SER A 47 -1.56 0.44 -11.83
N ILE A 48 -1.84 0.11 -13.10
CA ILE A 48 -0.80 -0.24 -14.07
C ILE A 48 0.07 0.98 -14.37
N ILE A 49 -0.55 2.14 -14.58
CA ILE A 49 0.16 3.41 -14.83
C ILE A 49 1.08 3.73 -13.65
N SER A 50 0.59 3.60 -12.42
CA SER A 50 1.40 3.84 -11.22
C SER A 50 2.60 2.90 -11.12
N LEU A 51 2.45 1.62 -11.51
CA LEU A 51 3.56 0.66 -11.52
C LEU A 51 4.59 1.00 -12.60
N ILE A 52 4.16 1.42 -13.79
CA ILE A 52 5.05 1.87 -14.87
C ILE A 52 5.86 3.08 -14.39
N ASN A 53 5.22 4.07 -13.76
CA ASN A 53 5.91 5.25 -13.24
C ASN A 53 7.00 4.90 -12.19
N ILE A 54 6.76 3.88 -11.35
CA ILE A 54 7.77 3.39 -10.40
C ILE A 54 8.98 2.83 -11.17
N ILE A 55 8.74 2.04 -12.23
CA ILE A 55 9.81 1.50 -13.07
C ILE A 55 10.56 2.63 -13.78
N GLU A 56 9.86 3.61 -14.35
CA GLU A 56 10.48 4.78 -14.98
C GLU A 56 11.35 5.55 -13.98
N SER A 57 10.90 5.71 -12.74
CA SER A 57 11.69 6.41 -11.72
C SER A 57 13.02 5.73 -11.38
N THR A 58 13.20 4.44 -11.71
CA THR A 58 14.49 3.74 -11.55
C THR A 58 15.60 4.34 -12.42
N SER A 59 15.27 5.03 -13.52
CA SER A 59 16.27 5.69 -14.37
C SER A 59 16.78 7.01 -13.79
N VAL A 60 16.08 7.57 -12.80
CA VAL A 60 16.40 8.87 -12.19
C VAL A 60 16.88 8.71 -10.74
N CYS A 61 16.31 7.76 -9.99
CA CYS A 61 16.61 7.56 -8.58
C CYS A 61 17.25 6.19 -8.32
N TYR A 62 18.53 6.20 -7.92
CA TYR A 62 19.27 4.99 -7.58
C TYR A 62 18.63 4.18 -6.44
N VAL A 63 18.03 4.84 -5.45
CA VAL A 63 17.36 4.15 -4.33
C VAL A 63 16.19 3.31 -4.83
N VAL A 64 15.38 3.85 -5.76
CA VAL A 64 14.25 3.09 -6.33
C VAL A 64 14.75 1.91 -7.16
N PHE A 65 15.82 2.09 -7.93
CA PHE A 65 16.47 0.99 -8.66
C PHE A 65 16.88 -0.15 -7.72
N GLU A 66 17.60 0.15 -6.63
CA GLU A 66 18.03 -0.84 -5.65
C GLU A 66 16.85 -1.57 -5.00
N MET A 67 15.79 -0.85 -4.62
CA MET A 67 14.57 -1.45 -4.07
C MET A 67 13.96 -2.47 -5.05
N ILE A 68 13.90 -2.14 -6.35
CA ILE A 68 13.38 -3.04 -7.38
C ILE A 68 14.30 -4.26 -7.58
N GLU A 69 15.63 -4.10 -7.53
CA GLU A 69 16.56 -5.24 -7.63
C GLU A 69 16.48 -6.19 -6.44
N ILE A 70 16.25 -5.67 -5.22
CA ILE A 70 15.99 -6.49 -4.03
C ILE A 70 14.70 -7.30 -4.23
N LEU A 71 13.61 -6.65 -4.66
CA LEU A 71 12.34 -7.34 -4.93
C LEU A 71 12.51 -8.42 -6.00
N LYS A 72 13.24 -8.15 -7.09
CA LYS A 72 13.52 -9.16 -8.12
C LYS A 72 14.20 -10.40 -7.54
N LYS A 73 15.13 -10.24 -6.59
CA LYS A 73 15.78 -11.37 -5.90
C LYS A 73 14.78 -12.15 -5.04
N GLU A 74 13.98 -11.46 -4.22
CA GLU A 74 12.98 -12.09 -3.35
C GLU A 74 11.93 -12.90 -4.13
N TYR A 75 11.47 -12.37 -5.27
CA TYR A 75 10.48 -13.02 -6.13
C TYR A 75 11.10 -13.97 -7.18
N GLY A 76 12.42 -14.17 -7.17
CA GLY A 76 13.09 -15.13 -8.05
C GLY A 76 13.05 -14.77 -9.55
N PHE A 77 13.07 -13.48 -9.88
CA PHE A 77 13.10 -13.04 -11.28
C PHE A 77 14.37 -13.53 -11.98
N LYS A 78 14.19 -14.37 -13.01
CA LYS A 78 15.29 -14.86 -13.84
C LYS A 78 15.71 -13.75 -14.80
N ARG A 79 16.98 -13.35 -14.76
CA ARG A 79 17.56 -12.52 -15.83
C ARG A 79 17.58 -13.36 -17.10
N ARG A 80 17.07 -12.81 -18.21
CA ARG A 80 17.30 -13.42 -19.54
C ARG A 80 18.81 -13.37 -19.79
N LYS A 81 19.38 -14.52 -20.15
CA LYS A 81 20.78 -14.64 -20.60
C LYS A 81 20.96 -13.95 -21.94
#